data_AF-A0A1S8WXQ4-F1
#
_entry.id   AF-A0A1S8WXQ4-F1
#
_cell.length_a   1.000
_cell.length_b   1.000
_cell.length_c   1.000
_cell.angle_alpha   90.00
_cell.angle_beta   90.00
_cell.angle_gamma   90.00
#
_symmetry.space_group_name_H-M   'P 1'
#
loop_
_entity.id
_entity.type
_entity.pdbx_description
1 polymer ?
#
loop_
_entity_poly.entity_id
_entity_poly.type
_entity_poly.pdbx_seq_one_letter_code
_entity_poly.pdbx_strand_id
1 'polypeptide(L)'
;MSQAQQHMEDSVVAAYVALLIGCIIQSSRLYADKIRGKLPDGQFRPLAIMLAKLLSFLSLTKGVGSSGSETILRIVRILEAQDNAKSIGNPCLNGSA
;
A
#
# COMPACT_ATOMS: atom_id res chain seq x y z
N MET A 1 26.28 -4.71 -13.16
CA MET A 1 25.04 -3.88 -13.19
C MET A 1 25.30 -2.63 -12.37
N SER A 2 24.86 -1.47 -12.82
CA SER A 2 25.01 -0.23 -12.03
C SER A 2 24.06 -0.28 -10.82
N GLN A 3 24.48 0.27 -9.69
CA GLN A 3 23.65 0.32 -8.48
C GLN A 3 22.30 1.03 -8.74
N ALA A 4 22.30 2.03 -9.65
CA ALA A 4 21.10 2.73 -10.07
C ALA A 4 20.11 1.81 -10.82
N GLN A 5 20.60 0.93 -11.70
CA GLN A 5 19.73 0.02 -12.46
C GLN A 5 19.07 -1.00 -11.54
N GLN A 6 19.85 -1.60 -10.63
CA GLN A 6 19.31 -2.54 -9.63
C GLN A 6 18.27 -1.86 -8.73
N HIS A 7 18.54 -0.62 -8.30
CA HIS A 7 17.60 0.14 -7.47
C HIS A 7 16.28 0.44 -8.19
N MET A 8 16.32 0.65 -9.51
CA MET A 8 15.10 0.82 -10.31
C MET A 8 14.31 -0.48 -10.39
N GLU A 9 14.97 -1.62 -10.64
CA GLU A 9 14.33 -2.93 -10.68
C GLU A 9 13.70 -3.28 -9.32
N ASP A 10 14.44 -3.11 -8.23
CA ASP A 10 13.96 -3.33 -6.86
C ASP A 10 12.74 -2.45 -6.54
N SER A 11 12.75 -1.18 -6.99
CA SER A 11 11.62 -0.26 -6.78
C SER A 11 10.38 -0.68 -7.55
N VAL A 12 10.53 -1.22 -8.76
CA VAL A 12 9.40 -1.71 -9.59
C VAL A 12 8.81 -2.97 -8.96
N VAL A 13 9.67 -3.93 -8.58
CA VAL A 13 9.27 -5.17 -7.90
C VAL A 13 8.53 -4.85 -6.60
N ALA A 14 9.07 -3.95 -5.77
CA ALA A 14 8.44 -3.53 -4.53
C ALA A 14 7.04 -2.93 -4.76
N ALA A 15 6.85 -2.17 -5.84
CA ALA A 15 5.55 -1.60 -6.15
C ALA A 15 4.52 -2.63 -6.61
N TYR A 16 4.93 -3.66 -7.37
CA TYR A 16 4.03 -4.78 -7.70
C TYR A 16 3.65 -5.59 -6.46
N VAL A 17 4.59 -5.80 -5.54
CA VAL A 17 4.29 -6.45 -4.24
C VAL A 17 3.30 -5.59 -3.45
N ALA A 18 3.48 -4.27 -3.40
CA ALA A 18 2.54 -3.36 -2.75
C ALA A 18 1.15 -3.40 -3.38
N LEU A 19 1.07 -3.56 -4.71
CA LEU A 19 -0.20 -3.69 -5.44
C LEU A 19 -0.92 -4.98 -5.05
N LEU A 20 -0.20 -6.09 -5.02
CA LEU A 20 -0.75 -7.40 -4.64
C LEU A 20 -1.25 -7.38 -3.19
N ILE A 21 -0.46 -6.82 -2.26
CA ILE A 21 -0.87 -6.63 -0.86
C ILE A 21 -2.13 -5.77 -0.78
N GLY A 22 -2.18 -4.67 -1.53
CA GLY A 22 -3.34 -3.79 -1.56
C GLY A 22 -4.61 -4.46 -2.10
N CYS A 23 -4.50 -5.33 -3.10
CA CYS A 23 -5.60 -6.17 -3.59
C CYS A 23 -6.08 -7.16 -2.51
N ILE A 24 -5.16 -7.81 -1.80
CA ILE A 24 -5.51 -8.76 -0.71
C ILE A 24 -6.26 -8.03 0.42
N ILE A 25 -5.78 -6.85 0.80
CA ILE A 25 -6.41 -6.01 1.83
C ILE A 25 -7.80 -5.53 1.39
N GLN A 26 -7.96 -5.18 0.10
CA GLN A 26 -9.25 -4.82 -0.47
C GLN A 26 -10.25 -5.97 -0.38
N SER A 27 -9.81 -7.22 -0.56
CA SER A 27 -10.67 -8.40 -0.51
C SER A 27 -11.14 -8.75 0.90
N SER A 28 -10.27 -8.59 1.92
CA SER A 28 -10.68 -8.84 3.30
C SER A 28 -9.84 -8.10 4.34
N ARG A 29 -10.54 -7.47 5.29
CA ARG A 29 -9.96 -6.70 6.39
C ARG A 29 -9.15 -7.57 7.36
N LEU A 30 -9.46 -8.87 7.46
CA LEU A 30 -8.69 -9.81 8.31
C LEU A 30 -7.24 -9.96 7.85
N TYR A 31 -6.99 -9.85 6.55
CA TYR A 31 -5.61 -9.86 6.03
C TYR A 31 -4.90 -8.54 6.30
N ALA A 32 -5.64 -7.42 6.41
CA ALA A 32 -5.05 -6.14 6.77
C ALA A 32 -4.33 -6.23 8.12
N ASP A 33 -5.00 -6.71 9.18
CA ASP A 33 -4.37 -6.85 10.51
C ASP A 33 -3.16 -7.81 10.52
N LYS A 34 -3.26 -8.94 9.81
CA LYS A 34 -2.13 -9.89 9.68
C LYS A 34 -0.92 -9.27 8.99
N ILE A 35 -1.16 -8.55 7.88
CA ILE A 35 -0.11 -7.90 7.12
C ILE A 35 0.48 -6.74 7.93
N ARG A 36 -0.36 -6.00 8.66
CA ARG A 36 0.06 -4.92 9.55
C ARG A 36 1.09 -5.37 10.58
N GLY A 37 0.89 -6.54 11.19
CA GLY A 37 1.85 -7.12 12.14
C GLY A 37 3.19 -7.54 11.51
N LYS A 38 3.32 -7.50 10.19
CA LYS A 38 4.54 -7.80 9.44
C LYS A 38 5.19 -6.56 8.84
N LEU A 39 4.53 -5.40 8.88
CA LEU A 39 5.11 -4.16 8.37
C LEU A 39 5.94 -3.45 9.44
N PRO A 40 7.02 -2.75 9.04
CA PRO A 40 7.69 -1.80 9.91
C PRO A 40 6.66 -0.75 10.36
N ASP A 41 6.58 -0.53 11.68
CA ASP A 41 5.65 0.40 12.35
C ASP A 41 4.14 0.09 12.20
N GLY A 42 3.81 -1.01 11.52
CA GLY A 42 2.43 -1.38 11.19
C GLY A 42 1.68 -0.29 10.44
N GLN A 43 2.37 0.44 9.55
CA GLN A 43 1.77 1.49 8.72
C GLN A 43 1.72 1.05 7.27
N PHE A 44 0.60 1.27 6.59
CA PHE A 44 0.48 0.97 5.15
C PHE A 44 1.03 2.08 4.26
N ARG A 45 1.42 3.21 4.86
CA ARG A 45 1.95 4.39 4.18
C ARG A 45 3.13 4.11 3.23
N PRO A 46 4.13 3.27 3.57
CA PRO A 46 5.22 2.94 2.65
C PRO A 46 4.73 2.24 1.36
N LEU A 47 3.70 1.40 1.46
CA LEU A 47 3.10 0.72 0.31
C LEU A 47 2.36 1.71 -0.59
N ALA A 48 1.61 2.65 -0.01
CA ALA A 48 0.95 3.72 -0.74
C ALA A 48 1.95 4.59 -1.52
N ILE A 49 3.08 4.94 -0.90
CA ILE A 49 4.16 5.70 -1.55
C ILE A 49 4.74 4.94 -2.75
N MET A 50 4.95 3.62 -2.65
CA MET A 50 5.47 2.83 -3.76
C MET A 50 4.47 2.72 -4.92
N LEU A 51 3.18 2.59 -4.62
CA LEU A 51 2.14 2.61 -5.64
C LEU A 51 2.03 3.95 -6.36
N ALA A 52 2.20 5.07 -5.64
CA ALA A 52 2.26 6.39 -6.27
C ALA A 52 3.46 6.52 -7.21
N LYS A 53 4.64 6.02 -6.82
CA LYS A 53 5.83 5.97 -7.69
C LYS A 53 5.60 5.12 -8.94
N LEU A 54 4.96 3.96 -8.79
CA LEU A 54 4.59 3.10 -9.91
C LEU A 54 3.61 3.79 -10.87
N LEU A 55 2.61 4.51 -10.33
CA LEU A 55 1.67 5.28 -11.15
C LEU A 55 2.38 6.35 -11.98
N SER A 56 3.32 7.08 -11.37
CA SER A 56 4.17 8.05 -12.07
C SER A 56 5.01 7.37 -13.15
N PHE A 57 5.60 6.21 -12.85
CA PHE A 57 6.39 5.45 -13.81
C PHE A 57 5.55 4.92 -14.99
N LEU A 58 4.35 4.40 -14.74
CA LEU A 58 3.44 3.93 -15.79
C LEU A 58 2.91 5.08 -16.66
N SER A 59 2.69 6.25 -16.05
CA SER A 59 2.30 7.46 -16.77
C SER A 59 3.41 7.93 -17.73
N LEU A 60 4.68 7.83 -17.31
CA LEU A 60 5.85 8.19 -18.14
C LEU A 60 6.09 7.19 -19.28
N THR A 61 5.90 5.89 -19.03
CA THR A 61 6.16 4.82 -20.01
C THR A 61 4.98 4.55 -20.95
N LYS A 62 3.85 5.24 -20.78
CA LYS A 62 2.56 4.96 -21.46
C LYS A 62 2.11 3.50 -21.30
N GLY A 63 2.57 2.83 -20.23
CA GLY A 63 2.41 1.39 -20.03
C GLY A 63 1.07 0.96 -19.45
N VAL A 64 0.14 1.89 -19.19
CA VAL A 64 -1.15 1.58 -18.58
C VAL A 64 -2.28 2.43 -19.14
N GLY A 65 -3.41 1.80 -19.48
CA GLY A 65 -4.65 2.51 -19.83
C GLY A 65 -5.32 3.14 -18.61
N SER A 66 -6.30 4.03 -18.83
CA SER A 66 -6.99 4.77 -17.74
C SER A 66 -7.61 3.87 -16.67
N SER A 67 -8.07 2.67 -17.04
CA SER A 67 -8.65 1.71 -16.10
C SER A 67 -7.62 1.14 -15.11
N GLY A 68 -6.36 0.99 -15.51
CA GLY A 68 -5.31 0.43 -14.64
C GLY A 68 -4.79 1.47 -13.65
N SER A 69 -4.60 2.71 -14.09
CA SER A 69 -4.22 3.81 -13.20
C SER A 69 -5.31 4.11 -12.16
N GLU A 70 -6.59 4.04 -12.53
CA GLU A 70 -7.69 4.20 -11.58
C GLU A 70 -7.72 3.09 -10.52
N THR A 71 -7.42 1.85 -10.92
CA THR A 71 -7.34 0.71 -9.98
C THR A 71 -6.20 0.90 -8.97
N ILE A 72 -5.02 1.31 -9.44
CA ILE A 72 -3.86 1.59 -8.58
C ILE A 72 -4.20 2.71 -7.59
N LEU A 73 -4.82 3.81 -8.06
CA LEU A 73 -5.27 4.92 -7.21
C LEU A 73 -6.31 4.47 -6.17
N ARG A 74 -7.25 3.60 -6.55
CA ARG A 74 -8.22 3.02 -5.61
C ARG A 74 -7.52 2.25 -4.50
N ILE A 75 -6.52 1.44 -4.84
CA ILE A 75 -5.76 0.66 -3.85
C ILE A 75 -4.96 1.58 -2.92
N VAL A 76 -4.33 2.64 -3.43
CA VAL A 76 -3.65 3.66 -2.61
C VAL A 76 -4.61 4.23 -1.56
N ARG A 77 -5.81 4.64 -1.96
CA ARG A 77 -6.81 5.17 -1.03
C ARG A 77 -7.23 4.17 0.05
N ILE A 78 -7.34 2.88 -0.31
CA ILE A 78 -7.65 1.82 0.66
C ILE A 78 -6.53 1.68 1.69
N LEU A 79 -5.27 1.67 1.25
CA LEU A 79 -4.12 1.58 2.14
C LEU A 79 -4.06 2.77 3.11
N GLU A 80 -4.30 3.99 2.62
CA GLU A 80 -4.35 5.20 3.45
C GLU A 80 -5.52 5.16 4.46
N ALA A 81 -6.70 4.68 4.04
CA ALA A 81 -7.86 4.54 4.92
C ALA A 81 -7.61 3.55 6.06
N GLN A 82 -6.88 2.46 5.82
CA GLN A 82 -6.51 1.51 6.89
C GLN A 82 -5.51 2.10 7.88
N ASP A 83 -4.66 3.04 7.43
CA ASP A 83 -3.74 3.74 8.32
C ASP A 83 -4.49 4.73 9.22
N ASN A 84 -5.44 5.48 8.66
CA ASN A 84 -6.28 6.43 9.41
C ASN A 84 -7.22 5.73 10.41
N ALA A 85 -7.73 4.54 10.07
CA ALA A 85 -8.54 3.72 10.98
C ALA A 85 -7.81 3.32 12.28
N LYS A 86 -6.47 3.41 12.33
CA LYS A 86 -5.69 3.18 13.56
C LYS A 86 -5.90 4.28 14.60
N SER A 87 -6.25 5.49 14.18
CA SER A 87 -6.39 6.64 15.08
C SER A 87 -7.70 6.62 15.91
N ILE A 88 -8.65 5.75 15.59
CA ILE A 88 -10.00 5.70 16.20
C ILE A 88 -10.22 4.40 17.02
N GLY A 89 -9.17 3.76 17.52
CA GLY A 89 -9.27 2.70 18.53
C GLY A 89 -8.10 2.84 19.50
N ASN A 90 -8.27 3.35 20.73
CA ASN A 90 -9.22 2.84 21.72
C ASN A 90 -9.45 3.87 22.87
N PRO A 91 -10.66 4.45 23.04
CA PRO A 91 -11.01 5.16 24.29
C PRO A 91 -11.85 4.35 25.29
N CYS A 92 -12.16 3.07 25.05
CA CYS A 92 -13.31 2.45 25.74
C CYS A 92 -13.02 1.10 26.41
N LEU A 93 -11.96 0.99 27.21
CA LEU A 93 -11.86 -0.02 28.28
C LEU A 93 -11.05 0.52 29.46
N ASN A 94 -11.61 1.49 30.19
CA ASN A 94 -11.34 1.59 31.62
C ASN A 94 -12.64 1.95 32.34
N GLY A 95 -13.50 0.94 32.44
CA GLY A 95 -14.65 0.92 33.31
C GLY A 95 -14.84 -0.52 33.79
N SER A 96 -15.01 -0.66 35.11
CA SER A 96 -15.40 -1.87 35.87
C SER A 96 -14.26 -2.61 36.59
N ALA A 97 -13.92 -2.13 37.79
CA ALA A 97 -14.20 -2.78 39.08
C ALA A 97 -13.38 -2.12 40.20
#